data_AF-A0A4R3MPF1-F1
#
_entry.id   AF-A0A4R3MPF1-F1
#
_cell.length_a   1.000
_cell.length_b   1.000
_cell.length_c   1.000
_cell.angle_alpha   90.00
_cell.angle_beta   90.00
_cell.angle_gamma   90.00
#
_symmetry.space_group_name_H-M   'P 1'
#
loop_
_entity.id
_entity.type
_entity.pdbx_description
1 polymer ?
#
loop_
_entity_poly.entity_id
_entity_poly.type
_entity_poly.pdbx_seq_one_letter_code
_entity_poly.pdbx_strand_id
1 'polypeptide(L)'
;MPYTEPLDSIRSVSIKPNGEVMVCKDFSIGNIKESDILEIINNYDPYNNLYMDIILKDGIQGLLKKAEDKGVFIEEKEFFSTCDMCVYLRKIV
;
A
#
# COMPACT_ATOMS: atom_id res chain seq x y z
N MET A 1 2.80 0.15 12.60
CA MET A 1 1.32 0.23 12.62
C MET A 1 0.77 -1.12 12.19
N PRO A 2 0.21 -1.93 13.11
CA PRO A 2 -0.21 -3.30 12.80
C PRO A 2 -1.63 -3.42 12.22
N TYR A 3 -2.38 -2.32 12.13
CA TYR A 3 -3.79 -2.35 11.74
C TYR A 3 -4.02 -1.27 10.70
N THR A 4 -4.22 -1.67 9.45
CA THR A 4 -4.63 -0.77 8.38
C THR A 4 -6.12 -0.98 8.17
N GLU A 5 -6.87 0.12 8.03
CA GLU A 5 -8.21 0.05 7.48
C GLU A 5 -8.13 -0.36 5.99
N PRO A 6 -9.22 -0.83 5.39
CA PRO A 6 -9.30 -1.00 3.94
C PRO A 6 -8.86 0.29 3.22
N LEU A 7 -8.10 0.16 2.13
CA LEU A 7 -7.52 1.30 1.42
C LEU A 7 -8.58 2.24 0.81
N ASP A 8 -9.80 1.77 0.61
CA ASP A 8 -10.96 2.54 0.13
C ASP A 8 -11.79 3.17 1.26
N SER A 9 -11.41 2.92 2.53
CA SER A 9 -12.20 3.30 3.71
C SER A 9 -11.35 3.92 4.81
N ILE A 10 -10.22 4.53 4.45
CA ILE A 10 -9.30 5.15 5.40
C ILE A 10 -9.95 6.35 6.12
N ARG A 11 -9.76 6.42 7.43
CA ARG A 11 -10.26 7.54 8.27
C ARG A 11 -9.17 8.47 8.76
N SER A 12 -7.92 8.08 8.55
CA SER A 12 -6.76 8.85 8.97
C SER A 12 -5.60 8.65 8.01
N VAL A 13 -4.73 9.66 7.95
CA VAL A 13 -3.46 9.61 7.23
C VAL A 13 -2.35 9.95 8.21
N SER A 14 -1.15 9.45 7.93
CA SER A 14 0.07 9.81 8.66
C SER A 14 0.95 10.68 7.79
N ILE A 15 1.60 11.69 8.36
CA ILE A 15 2.56 12.52 7.63
C ILE A 15 3.96 12.19 8.16
N LYS A 16 4.85 11.75 7.27
CA LYS A 16 6.26 11.52 7.62
C LYS A 16 7.01 12.86 7.76
N PRO A 17 8.15 12.91 8.48
CA PRO A 17 8.93 14.15 8.64
C PRO A 17 9.42 14.77 7.31
N ASN A 18 9.56 13.96 6.25
CA ASN A 18 9.92 14.44 4.92
C ASN A 18 8.75 15.08 4.15
N GLY A 19 7.52 15.02 4.67
CA GLY A 19 6.30 15.58 4.08
C GLY A 19 5.41 14.56 3.37
N GLU A 20 5.84 13.31 3.21
CA GLU A 20 5.01 12.28 2.57
C GLU A 20 3.72 12.01 3.37
N VAL A 21 2.58 12.05 2.68
CA VAL A 21 1.26 11.69 3.22
C VAL A 21 1.03 10.21 2.97
N MET A 22 0.90 9.46 4.05
CA MET A 22 0.86 8.00 4.05
C MET A 22 -0.53 7.50 4.45
N VAL A 23 -1.08 6.57 3.67
CA VAL A 23 -2.36 5.88 3.98
C VAL A 23 -2.15 4.53 4.67
N CYS A 24 -0.93 3.99 4.58
CA CYS A 24 -0.51 2.82 5.33
C CYS A 24 1.02 2.86 5.53
N LYS A 25 1.62 1.73 5.93
CA LYS A 25 3.08 1.62 6.14
C LYS A 25 3.94 2.11 4.97
N ASP A 26 3.50 1.92 3.72
CA ASP A 26 4.37 2.11 2.55
C ASP A 26 3.71 2.85 1.37
N PHE A 27 2.38 2.97 1.35
CA PHE A 27 1.73 3.77 0.31
C PHE A 27 1.71 5.25 0.69
N SER A 28 2.48 6.03 -0.07
CA SER A 28 2.39 7.50 -0.12
C SER A 28 1.36 7.91 -1.16
N ILE A 29 0.51 8.89 -0.82
CA ILE A 29 -0.52 9.45 -1.71
C ILE A 29 -0.20 10.89 -2.14
N GLY A 30 0.91 11.45 -1.68
CA GLY A 30 1.34 12.80 -2.01
C GLY A 30 2.37 13.33 -1.01
N ASN A 31 2.79 14.57 -1.20
CA ASN A 31 3.71 15.25 -0.30
C ASN A 31 3.22 16.66 0.01
N ILE A 32 3.07 17.01 1.29
CA ILE A 32 2.59 18.34 1.71
C ILE A 32 3.54 19.49 1.36
N LYS A 33 4.78 19.18 0.93
CA LYS A 33 5.72 20.16 0.42
C LYS A 33 5.48 20.52 -1.05
N GLU A 34 4.68 19.71 -1.76
CA GLU A 34 4.43 19.83 -3.19
C GLU A 34 2.98 20.23 -3.50
N SER A 35 2.01 19.79 -2.68
CA SER A 35 0.58 20.07 -2.88
C SER A 35 -0.14 20.31 -1.55
N ASP A 36 -1.29 20.98 -1.60
CA ASP A 36 -2.12 21.18 -0.42
C ASP A 36 -2.69 19.84 0.10
N ILE A 37 -2.80 19.69 1.42
CA ILE A 37 -3.26 18.44 2.03
C ILE A 37 -4.71 18.09 1.62
N LEU A 38 -5.58 19.08 1.43
CA LEU A 38 -6.95 18.82 0.98
C LEU A 38 -6.98 18.36 -0.47
N GLU A 39 -6.10 18.89 -1.31
CA GLU A 39 -5.96 18.42 -2.69
C GLU A 39 -5.47 16.97 -2.74
N ILE A 40 -4.44 16.63 -1.96
CA ILE A 40 -3.92 15.25 -1.85
C ILE A 40 -5.02 14.28 -1.42
N ILE A 41 -5.83 14.65 -0.42
CA ILE A 41 -6.91 13.81 0.09
C ILE A 41 -8.07 13.70 -0.92
N ASN A 42 -8.48 14.81 -1.55
CA ASN A 42 -9.59 14.80 -2.51
C ASN A 42 -9.27 14.04 -3.79
N ASN A 43 -7.99 13.99 -4.18
CA ASN A 43 -7.52 13.24 -5.34
C ASN A 43 -7.15 11.79 -5.01
N TYR A 44 -7.27 11.37 -3.75
CA TYR A 44 -6.99 10.00 -3.36
C TYR A 44 -8.05 9.05 -3.91
N ASP A 45 -7.61 8.16 -4.80
CA ASP A 45 -8.39 7.05 -5.32
C ASP A 45 -7.50 5.80 -5.37
N PRO A 46 -7.72 4.81 -4.48
CA PRO A 46 -6.88 3.61 -4.45
C PRO A 46 -7.02 2.76 -5.71
N TYR A 47 -8.11 2.86 -6.47
CA TYR A 47 -8.31 2.07 -7.69
C TYR A 47 -7.45 2.56 -8.86
N ASN A 48 -6.92 3.79 -8.78
CA ASN A 48 -5.94 4.31 -9.75
C ASN A 48 -4.52 3.78 -9.52
N ASN A 49 -4.25 3.14 -8.38
CA ASN A 49 -2.99 2.48 -8.11
C ASN A 49 -3.11 0.97 -8.29
N LEU A 50 -2.38 0.42 -9.26
CA LEU A 50 -2.41 -1.01 -9.61
C LEU A 50 -2.30 -1.95 -8.39
N TYR A 51 -1.43 -1.62 -7.44
CA TYR A 51 -1.21 -2.51 -6.30
C TYR A 51 -2.25 -2.35 -5.21
N MET A 52 -2.73 -1.13 -4.97
CA MET A 52 -3.84 -0.91 -4.04
C MET A 52 -5.11 -1.59 -4.56
N ASP A 53 -5.38 -1.51 -5.86
CA ASP A 53 -6.51 -2.18 -6.51
C ASP A 53 -6.45 -3.71 -6.35
N ILE A 54 -5.28 -4.31 -6.60
CA ILE A 54 -5.05 -5.75 -6.36
C ILE A 54 -5.28 -6.12 -4.90
N ILE A 55 -4.75 -5.34 -3.96
CA ILE A 55 -4.92 -5.61 -2.53
C ILE A 55 -6.39 -5.51 -2.12
N LEU A 56 -7.14 -4.55 -2.66
CA LEU A 56 -8.57 -4.38 -2.36
C LEU A 56 -9.42 -5.52 -2.95
N LYS A 57 -9.09 -6.01 -4.14
CA LYS A 57 -9.85 -7.06 -4.83
C LYS A 57 -9.50 -8.47 -4.37
N ASP A 58 -8.20 -8.76 -4.30
CA ASP A 58 -7.66 -10.12 -4.16
C ASP A 58 -6.83 -10.30 -2.88
N GLY A 59 -6.68 -9.24 -2.08
CA GLY A 59 -5.84 -9.26 -0.88
C GLY A 59 -4.37 -9.52 -1.19
N ILE A 60 -3.67 -10.12 -0.23
CA ILE A 60 -2.26 -10.49 -0.38
C ILE A 60 -2.05 -11.58 -1.46
N GLN A 61 -3.07 -12.41 -1.70
CA GLN A 61 -3.02 -13.52 -2.66
C GLN A 61 -2.88 -13.02 -4.10
N GLY A 62 -3.48 -11.86 -4.43
CA GLY A 62 -3.28 -11.24 -5.74
C GLY A 62 -1.83 -10.82 -5.99
N LEU A 63 -1.13 -10.34 -4.95
CA LEU A 63 0.30 -10.01 -5.04
C LEU A 63 1.18 -11.26 -5.11
N LEU A 64 0.84 -12.31 -4.38
CA LEU A 64 1.54 -13.61 -4.45
C LEU A 64 1.47 -14.19 -5.85
N LYS A 65 0.28 -14.24 -6.45
CA LYS A 65 0.09 -14.72 -7.82
C LYS A 65 0.95 -13.96 -8.83
N LYS A 66 1.05 -12.63 -8.69
CA LYS A 66 1.96 -11.83 -9.52
C LYS A 66 3.44 -12.16 -9.33
N ALA A 67 3.84 -12.54 -8.12
CA ALA A 67 5.21 -12.98 -7.85
C ALA A 67 5.47 -14.35 -8.49
N GLU A 68 4.51 -15.28 -8.39
CA GLU A 68 4.56 -16.60 -9.01
C GLU A 68 4.65 -16.51 -10.53
N ASP A 69 3.90 -15.59 -11.15
CA ASP A 69 3.97 -15.30 -12.60
C ASP A 69 5.38 -14.85 -13.04
N LYS A 70 6.18 -14.30 -12.12
CA LYS A 70 7.60 -13.94 -12.32
C LYS A 70 8.58 -15.03 -11.87
N GLY A 71 8.10 -16.20 -11.46
CA GLY A 71 8.91 -17.31 -10.96
C GLY A 71 9.43 -17.12 -9.53
N VAL A 72 8.85 -16.19 -8.76
CA VAL A 72 9.19 -15.98 -7.35
C VAL A 72 8.15 -16.65 -6.46
N PHE A 73 8.58 -17.62 -5.68
CA PHE A 73 7.74 -18.36 -4.74
C PHE A 73 8.13 -17.99 -3.31
N ILE A 74 7.14 -17.58 -2.52
CA ILE A 74 7.35 -17.02 -1.19
C ILE A 74 6.54 -17.81 -0.17
N GLU A 75 7.17 -18.16 0.95
CA GLU A 75 6.48 -18.79 2.06
C GLU A 75 6.05 -17.72 3.10
N GLU A 76 4.76 -17.69 3.45
CA GLU A 76 4.19 -16.66 4.35
C GLU A 76 4.88 -16.55 5.72
N LYS A 77 5.43 -17.67 6.21
CA LYS A 77 6.14 -17.81 7.49
C LYS A 77 7.46 -17.03 7.58
N GLU A 78 7.93 -16.44 6.49
CA GLU A 78 9.13 -15.61 6.46
C GLU A 78 8.89 -14.16 6.90
N PHE A 79 7.62 -13.74 7.06
CA PHE A 79 7.26 -12.35 7.35
C PHE A 79 6.68 -12.18 8.75
N PHE A 80 7.08 -11.08 9.41
CA PHE A 80 6.55 -10.71 10.72
C PHE A 80 5.06 -10.29 10.67
N SER A 81 4.61 -9.71 9.56
CA SER A 81 3.21 -9.31 9.35
C SER A 81 2.81 -9.32 7.87
N THR A 82 1.49 -9.35 7.61
CA THR A 82 0.95 -9.19 6.24
C THR A 82 1.36 -7.87 5.59
N CYS A 83 1.56 -6.81 6.38
CA CYS A 83 2.08 -5.54 5.87
C CYS A 83 3.53 -5.66 5.40
N ASP A 84 4.38 -6.39 6.13
CA ASP A 84 5.78 -6.63 5.72
C ASP A 84 5.83 -7.43 4.42
N MET A 85 4.98 -8.44 4.32
CA MET A 85 4.83 -9.24 3.11
C MET A 85 4.34 -8.41 1.92
N CYS A 86 3.32 -7.55 2.12
CA CYS A 86 2.80 -6.65 1.10
C CYS A 86 3.89 -5.70 0.56
N VAL A 87 4.68 -5.09 1.47
CA VAL A 87 5.77 -4.19 1.08
C VAL A 87 6.85 -4.93 0.30
N TYR A 88 7.19 -6.14 0.72
CA TYR A 88 8.17 -6.96 0.02
C TYR A 88 7.69 -7.34 -1.38
N LEU A 89 6.48 -7.93 -1.48
CA LEU A 89 5.90 -8.37 -2.75
C LEU A 89 5.84 -7.23 -3.76
N ARG A 90 5.33 -6.05 -3.38
CA ARG A 90 5.23 -4.90 -4.30
C ARG A 90 6.56 -4.38 -4.84
N LYS A 91 7.68 -4.70 -4.20
CA LYS A 91 9.03 -4.31 -4.67
C LYS A 91 9.62 -5.29 -5.67
N ILE A 92 9.07 -6.49 -5.77
CA ILE A 92 9.55 -7.55 -6.67
C ILE A 92 8.57 -7.86 -7.80
N VAL A 93 7.27 -7.58 -7.62
CA VAL A 93 6.23 -7.75 -8.65
C VAL A 93 6.06 -6.54 -9.54
#